data_AF-A0A1N6H8V7-F1
#
_entry.id   AF-A0A1N6H8V7-F1
#
_cell.length_a   1.000
_cell.length_b   1.000
_cell.length_c   1.000
_cell.angle_alpha   90.00
_cell.angle_beta   90.00
_cell.angle_gamma   90.00
#
_symmetry.space_group_name_H-M   'P 1'
#
loop_
_entity.id
_entity.type
_entity.pdbx_description
1 polymer ?
#
loop_
_entity_poly.entity_id
_entity_poly.type
_entity_poly.pdbx_seq_one_letter_code
_entity_poly.pdbx_strand_id
1 'polypeptide(L)'
;MDKCEVFLSNGKSLVVNSSTEQLLNKITDEDGEPLESFVLLEDETGTSCYLNPVQVVTVSFSGLNVNKGVDETKISHEEERSKENLAAIKTLSKDIENME
;
A
#
# COMPACT_ATOMS: atom_id res chain seq x y z
N MET A 1 -5.97 9.24 -17.88
CA MET A 1 -4.53 9.04 -17.60
C MET A 1 -4.45 8.41 -16.24
N ASP A 2 -3.61 7.39 -16.12
CA ASP A 2 -3.32 6.76 -14.84
C ASP A 2 -2.58 7.75 -13.94
N LYS A 3 -2.90 7.71 -12.65
CA LYS A 3 -2.24 8.52 -11.62
C LYS A 3 -1.63 7.59 -10.60
N CYS A 4 -0.41 7.89 -10.20
CA CYS A 4 0.26 7.21 -9.10
C CYS A 4 0.60 8.20 -8.01
N GLU A 5 0.50 7.76 -6.76
CA GLU A 5 0.99 8.51 -5.61
C GLU A 5 2.23 7.82 -5.04
N VAL A 6 3.29 8.61 -4.89
CA VAL A 6 4.59 8.18 -4.37
C VAL A 6 4.72 8.66 -2.94
N PHE A 7 4.88 7.75 -2.00
CA PHE A 7 5.09 8.06 -0.59
C PHE A 7 6.57 8.05 -0.26
N LEU A 8 7.04 9.12 0.37
CA LEU A 8 8.44 9.32 0.72
C LEU A 8 8.69 9.11 2.21
N SER A 9 9.90 8.70 2.56
CA SER A 9 10.33 8.46 3.95
C SER A 9 10.29 9.71 4.83
N ASN A 10 10.25 10.90 4.23
CA ASN A 10 10.08 12.17 4.93
C ASN A 10 8.61 12.51 5.26
N GLY A 11 7.67 11.60 4.99
CA GLY A 11 6.24 11.77 5.25
C GLY A 11 5.49 12.59 4.20
N LYS A 12 6.16 13.04 3.13
CA LYS A 12 5.50 13.70 1.99
C LYS A 12 5.03 12.67 0.97
N SER A 13 4.05 13.04 0.17
CA SER A 13 3.66 12.30 -1.03
C SER A 13 3.73 13.18 -2.28
N LEU A 14 3.86 12.53 -3.43
CA LEU A 14 3.90 13.15 -4.75
C LEU A 14 2.95 12.41 -5.69
N VAL A 15 2.00 13.11 -6.28
CA VAL A 15 1.10 12.55 -7.29
C VAL A 15 1.66 12.84 -8.68
N VAL A 16 1.80 11.80 -9.51
CA VAL A 16 2.34 11.89 -10.87
C VAL A 16 1.36 11.32 -11.90
N ASN A 17 1.31 11.93 -13.09
CA ASN A 17 0.50 11.46 -14.23
C ASN A 17 1.25 10.36 -15.02
N SER A 18 1.49 9.21 -14.39
CA SER A 18 2.15 8.06 -15.00
C SER A 18 1.56 6.76 -14.45
N SER A 19 1.68 5.65 -15.18
CA SER A 19 1.32 4.34 -14.63
C SER A 19 2.36 3.86 -13.62
N THR A 20 1.97 2.92 -12.75
CA THR A 20 2.87 2.36 -11.73
C THR A 20 4.10 1.72 -12.36
N GLU A 21 3.91 0.98 -13.45
CA GLU A 21 5.01 0.33 -14.18
C GLU A 21 5.99 1.35 -14.77
N GLN A 22 5.49 2.41 -15.41
CA GLN A 22 6.35 3.47 -15.97
C GLN A 22 7.13 4.20 -14.88
N LEU A 23 6.50 4.42 -13.72
CA LEU A 23 7.16 5.05 -12.59
C LEU A 23 8.23 4.13 -11.99
N LEU A 24 7.92 2.85 -11.76
CA LEU A 24 8.87 1.86 -11.23
C LEU A 24 10.09 1.75 -12.15
N ASN A 25 9.88 1.58 -13.47
CA ASN A 25 10.97 1.53 -14.45
C ASN A 25 11.85 2.79 -14.50
N LYS A 26 11.37 3.94 -13.96
CA LYS A 26 12.15 5.18 -13.86
C LYS A 26 12.94 5.29 -12.58
N ILE A 27 12.51 4.61 -11.51
CA ILE A 27 13.09 4.76 -10.16
C ILE A 27 13.83 3.51 -9.70
N THR A 28 13.64 2.36 -10.37
CA THR A 28 14.35 1.11 -10.10
C THR A 28 15.22 0.68 -11.27
N ASP A 29 16.22 -0.14 -11.00
CA ASP A 29 17.00 -0.86 -12.01
C ASP A 29 16.32 -2.17 -12.46
N GLU A 30 17.04 -2.97 -13.24
CA GLU A 30 16.58 -4.26 -13.79
C GLU A 30 16.36 -5.33 -12.70
N ASP A 31 17.05 -5.21 -11.56
CA ASP A 31 16.91 -6.11 -10.42
C ASP A 31 15.76 -5.66 -9.48
N GLY A 32 15.17 -4.49 -9.75
CA GLY A 32 14.10 -3.89 -8.96
C GLY A 32 14.61 -3.08 -7.76
N GLU A 33 15.91 -2.81 -7.70
CA GLU A 33 16.52 -2.01 -6.65
C GLU A 33 16.40 -0.50 -6.98
N PRO A 34 16.26 0.37 -5.98
CA PRO A 34 16.18 1.81 -6.22
C PRO A 34 17.46 2.35 -6.85
N LEU A 35 17.32 3.16 -7.90
CA LEU A 35 18.47 3.81 -8.54
C LEU A 35 19.20 4.75 -7.56
N GLU A 36 20.52 4.75 -7.61
CA GLU A 36 21.37 5.62 -6.78
C GLU A 36 21.38 7.10 -7.23
N SER A 37 20.71 7.41 -8.35
CA SER A 37 20.68 8.74 -8.96
C SER A 37 19.33 9.42 -8.77
N PHE A 38 19.34 10.76 -8.76
CA PHE A 38 18.11 11.54 -8.74
C PHE A 38 17.38 11.43 -10.07
N VAL A 39 16.07 11.25 -9.99
CA VAL A 39 15.18 11.11 -11.14
C VAL A 39 14.33 12.37 -11.28
N LEU A 40 14.26 12.91 -12.49
CA LEU A 40 13.37 14.04 -12.79
C LEU A 40 11.96 13.52 -13.05
N LEU A 41 11.00 13.97 -12.25
CA LEU A 41 9.58 13.68 -12.39
C LEU A 41 8.77 14.96 -12.56
N GLU A 42 7.59 14.82 -13.13
CA GLU A 42 6.60 15.88 -13.23
C GLU A 42 5.37 15.49 -12.42
N ASP A 43 4.92 16.40 -11.56
CA ASP A 43 3.73 16.19 -10.74
C ASP A 43 2.44 16.33 -11.55
N GLU A 44 1.29 16.12 -10.91
CA GLU A 44 0.00 16.21 -11.61
C GLU A 44 -0.35 17.60 -12.14
N THR A 45 0.33 18.65 -11.64
CA THR A 45 0.15 20.06 -12.02
C THR A 45 1.07 20.50 -13.15
N GLY A 46 2.02 19.64 -13.56
CA GLY A 46 3.04 19.97 -14.55
C GLY A 46 4.32 20.56 -13.95
N THR A 47 4.48 20.53 -12.62
CA THR A 47 5.69 21.03 -11.95
C THR A 47 6.75 19.94 -11.91
N SER A 48 7.94 20.24 -12.44
CA SER A 48 9.06 19.29 -12.41
C SER A 48 9.77 19.31 -11.04
N CYS A 49 10.10 18.12 -10.52
CA CYS A 49 10.83 17.93 -9.28
C CYS A 49 11.85 16.79 -9.39
N TYR A 50 12.91 16.87 -8.60
CA TYR A 50 13.87 15.78 -8.46
C TYR A 50 13.45 14.87 -7.31
N LEU A 51 13.31 13.59 -7.60
CA LEU A 51 13.05 12.53 -6.64
C LEU A 51 14.33 11.75 -6.39
N ASN A 52 14.61 11.43 -5.12
CA ASN A 52 15.59 10.42 -4.76
C ASN A 52 14.86 9.06 -4.61
N PRO A 53 15.10 8.06 -5.49
CA PRO A 53 14.46 6.76 -5.42
C PRO A 53 14.62 6.04 -4.09
N VAL A 54 15.77 6.21 -3.43
CA VAL A 54 16.05 5.60 -2.11
C VAL A 54 15.11 6.11 -1.01
N GLN A 55 14.47 7.28 -1.22
CA GLN A 55 13.48 7.80 -0.28
C GLN A 55 12.07 7.30 -0.54
N VAL A 56 11.82 6.57 -1.63
CA VAL A 56 10.50 6.03 -1.95
C VAL A 56 10.21 4.85 -1.03
N VAL A 57 9.12 4.95 -0.27
CA VAL A 57 8.66 3.90 0.64
C VAL A 57 7.62 3.03 -0.05
N THR A 58 6.71 3.65 -0.80
CA THR A 58 5.60 2.94 -1.46
C THR A 58 5.11 3.74 -2.65
N VAL A 59 4.67 3.05 -3.70
CA VAL A 59 3.94 3.62 -4.83
C VAL A 59 2.54 3.03 -4.83
N SER A 60 1.52 3.86 -4.81
CA SER A 60 0.12 3.44 -4.94
C SER A 60 -0.46 3.88 -6.27
N PHE A 61 -1.35 3.06 -6.82
CA PHE A 61 -2.15 3.43 -7.97
C PHE A 61 -3.40 4.17 -7.49
N SER A 62 -3.56 5.41 -7.95
CA SER A 62 -4.74 6.22 -7.66
C SER A 62 -5.78 6.03 -8.77
N GLY A 63 -6.30 4.80 -8.87
CA GLY A 63 -7.45 4.50 -9.72
C GLY A 63 -8.69 5.19 -9.19
N LEU A 64 -9.31 6.02 -10.03
CA LEU A 64 -10.60 6.65 -9.73
C LEU A 64 -11.61 5.55 -9.38
N ASN A 65 -12.23 5.65 -8.21
CA ASN A 65 -13.24 4.73 -7.69
C ASN A 65 -14.35 4.49 -8.75
N VAL A 66 -14.25 3.39 -9.51
CA VAL A 66 -15.41 2.82 -10.19
C VAL A 66 -16.12 1.98 -9.14
N ASN A 67 -17.11 2.57 -8.48
CA ASN A 67 -18.12 1.78 -7.78
C ASN A 67 -18.90 0.95 -8.83
N LYS A 68 -18.36 -0.20 -9.23
CA LYS A 68 -19.12 -1.29 -9.86
C LYS A 68 -18.35 -2.62 -9.87
N GLY A 69 -18.54 -3.37 -8.78
CA GLY A 69 -18.93 -4.78 -8.82
C GLY A 69 -17.94 -5.85 -9.32
N VAL A 70 -17.57 -6.71 -8.37
CA VAL A 70 -17.18 -8.13 -8.51
C VAL A 70 -15.72 -8.40 -8.91
N ASP A 71 -14.89 -8.62 -7.88
CA ASP A 71 -14.28 -9.93 -7.73
C ASP A 71 -14.25 -10.32 -6.24
N GLU A 72 -15.29 -11.03 -5.82
CA GLU A 72 -15.35 -11.76 -4.57
C GLU A 72 -14.47 -13.02 -4.69
N THR A 73 -13.15 -12.90 -4.70
CA THR A 73 -12.30 -14.06 -4.37
C THR A 73 -11.07 -13.66 -3.56
N LYS A 74 -11.09 -14.11 -2.30
CA LYS A 74 -10.03 -14.14 -1.26
C LYS A 74 -10.07 -13.07 -0.17
N ILE A 75 -11.21 -12.95 0.50
CA ILE A 75 -11.23 -12.61 1.95
C ILE A 75 -12.20 -13.58 2.63
N SER A 76 -11.80 -14.85 2.76
CA SER A 76 -12.62 -15.88 3.42
C SER A 76 -11.81 -16.72 4.41
N HIS A 77 -10.77 -16.16 5.03
CA HIS A 77 -10.00 -16.92 6.05
C HIS A 77 -9.59 -16.16 7.31
N GLU A 78 -9.95 -14.88 7.48
CA GLU A 78 -9.63 -14.14 8.71
C GLU A 78 -10.84 -13.80 9.61
N GLU A 79 -12.07 -13.87 9.10
CA GLU A 79 -13.27 -13.66 9.94
C GLU A 79 -13.70 -14.91 10.73
N GLU A 80 -13.30 -16.12 10.30
CA GLU A 80 -13.58 -17.34 11.06
C GLU A 80 -12.62 -17.50 12.26
N ARG A 81 -11.35 -17.13 12.11
CA ARG A 81 -10.36 -17.19 13.21
C ARG A 81 -10.63 -16.19 14.32
N SER A 82 -11.22 -15.03 14.00
CA SER A 82 -11.51 -13.99 14.99
C SER A 82 -12.76 -14.32 15.83
N LYS A 83 -13.70 -15.13 15.33
CA LYS A 83 -14.80 -15.70 16.14
C LYS A 83 -14.34 -16.83 17.05
N GLU A 84 -13.44 -17.71 16.59
CA GLU A 84 -12.89 -18.79 17.41
C GLU A 84 -12.05 -18.27 18.59
N ASN A 85 -11.20 -17.26 18.37
CA ASN A 85 -10.39 -16.68 19.44
C ASN A 85 -11.24 -16.02 20.54
N LEU A 86 -12.32 -15.33 20.16
CA LEU A 86 -13.21 -14.67 21.13
C LEU A 86 -14.02 -15.70 21.95
N ALA A 87 -14.34 -16.86 21.36
CA ALA A 87 -14.94 -17.97 22.08
C ALA A 87 -13.96 -18.61 23.07
N ALA A 88 -12.71 -18.83 22.68
CA ALA A 88 -11.68 -19.39 23.55
C ALA A 88 -11.38 -18.51 24.78
N ILE A 89 -11.33 -17.18 24.61
CA ILE A 89 -11.12 -16.22 25.71
C ILE A 89 -12.27 -16.23 26.72
N LYS A 90 -13.53 -16.38 26.24
CA LYS A 90 -14.70 -16.50 27.13
C LYS A 90 -14.71 -17.79 27.93
N THR A 91 -14.24 -18.90 27.36
CA THR A 91 -14.15 -20.18 28.08
C THR A 91 -13.09 -20.13 29.18
N LEU A 92 -11.92 -19.55 28.89
CA LEU A 92 -10.86 -19.34 29.90
C LEU A 92 -11.30 -18.45 31.07
N SER A 93 -12.10 -17.40 30.82
CA SER A 93 -12.63 -16.56 31.91
C SER A 93 -13.62 -17.31 32.81
N LYS A 94 -14.34 -18.30 32.26
CA LYS A 94 -15.33 -19.08 33.00
C LYS A 94 -14.71 -20.17 33.88
N ASP A 95 -13.55 -20.68 33.50
CA ASP A 95 -12.79 -21.66 34.30
C ASP A 95 -12.07 -20.99 35.49
N ILE A 96 -11.71 -19.71 35.38
CA ILE A 96 -11.11 -18.94 36.49
C ILE A 96 -12.14 -18.65 37.60
N GLU A 97 -13.39 -18.39 37.23
CA GLU A 97 -14.47 -18.07 38.20
C GLU A 97 -14.97 -19.30 38.98
N ASN A 98 -14.69 -20.53 38.51
CA ASN A 98 -15.04 -21.79 39.18
C ASN A 98 -13.89 -22.39 40.01
N MET A 99 -12.80 -21.63 40.22
CA MET A 99 -11.62 -22.05 40.99
C MET A 99 -11.56 -21.48 42.41
N GLU A 100 -12.62 -20.77 42.85
CA GLU A 100 -12.88 -20.43 44.27
C GLU A 100 -13.84 -21.43 44.93
#